data_AF-B1Z9E3-F1
#
_entry.id   AF-B1Z9E3-F1
#
_cell.length_a   1.000
_cell.length_b   1.000
_cell.length_c   1.000
_cell.angle_alpha   90.00
_cell.angle_beta   90.00
_cell.angle_gamma   90.00
#
_symmetry.space_group_name_H-M   'P 1'
#
loop_
_entity.id
_entity.type
_entity.pdbx_description
1 polymer ?
#
loop_
_entity_poly.entity_id
_entity_poly.type
_entity_poly.pdbx_seq_one_letter_code
_entity_poly.pdbx_strand_id
1 'polypeptide(L)'
;MKRNELTFTTDPDGRRIVGVLLTNRPVTAWLYLEDFTRVLKAYPHSPWSLTTNEQGRPYVRVRGTGKGSPSVYVARLIAGAYDRTSVQFRDGDGLNLRRTNLNHVPGGGGCPKRIGGRAALRISTEAARV
;
A
#
# COMPACT_ATOMS: atom_id res chain seq x y z
N MET A 1 -14.37 -10.31 -10.65
CA MET A 1 -13.27 -10.10 -9.67
C MET A 1 -13.77 -10.59 -8.31
N LYS A 2 -12.99 -11.45 -7.62
CA LYS A 2 -13.36 -11.94 -6.29
C LYS A 2 -13.23 -10.80 -5.28
N ARG A 3 -14.31 -10.50 -4.56
CA ARG A 3 -14.28 -9.54 -3.44
C ARG A 3 -13.59 -10.20 -2.24
N ASN A 4 -12.88 -9.40 -1.44
CA ASN A 4 -12.29 -9.87 -0.20
C ASN A 4 -13.41 -10.11 0.83
N GLU A 5 -13.36 -11.24 1.52
CA GLU A 5 -14.23 -11.51 2.66
C GLU A 5 -13.74 -10.71 3.87
N LEU A 6 -14.68 -10.19 4.66
CA LEU A 6 -14.39 -9.29 5.77
C LEU A 6 -14.87 -9.90 7.08
N THR A 7 -14.00 -9.86 8.09
CA THR A 7 -14.31 -10.23 9.47
C THR A 7 -14.19 -8.99 10.34
N PHE A 8 -15.22 -8.66 11.12
CA PHE A 8 -15.22 -7.51 12.02
C PHE A 8 -15.11 -7.98 13.47
N THR A 9 -14.22 -7.38 14.25
CA THR A 9 -14.08 -7.68 15.69
C THR A 9 -13.43 -6.51 16.43
N THR A 10 -13.13 -6.69 17.71
CA THR A 10 -12.35 -5.75 18.53
C THR A 10 -11.00 -6.34 18.91
N ASP A 11 -9.98 -5.49 19.02
CA ASP A 11 -8.69 -5.88 19.60
C ASP A 11 -8.74 -5.87 21.15
N PRO A 12 -7.68 -6.33 21.84
CA PRO A 12 -7.63 -6.32 23.31
C PRO A 12 -7.78 -4.94 23.95
N ASP A 13 -7.46 -3.86 23.21
CA ASP A 13 -7.61 -2.48 23.66
C ASP A 13 -9.03 -1.93 23.39
N GLY A 14 -9.95 -2.77 22.94
CA GLY A 14 -11.34 -2.40 22.60
C GLY A 14 -11.50 -1.66 21.28
N ARG A 15 -10.46 -1.59 20.44
CA ARG A 15 -10.52 -0.87 19.15
C ARG A 15 -11.12 -1.76 18.07
N ARG A 16 -11.97 -1.19 17.22
CA ARG A 16 -12.58 -1.91 16.10
C ARG A 16 -11.51 -2.26 15.04
N ILE A 17 -11.41 -3.54 14.72
CA ILE A 17 -10.50 -4.06 13.70
C ILE A 17 -11.27 -4.83 12.63
N VAL A 18 -10.67 -4.90 11.44
CA VAL A 18 -11.17 -5.63 10.28
C VAL A 18 -10.11 -6.64 9.87
N GLY A 19 -10.53 -7.88 9.66
CA GLY A 19 -9.78 -8.91 8.96
C GLY A 19 -10.19 -8.92 7.49
N VAL A 20 -9.22 -8.81 6.59
CA VAL A 20 -9.42 -8.87 5.13
C VAL A 20 -8.81 -10.18 4.61
N LEU A 21 -9.65 -11.12 4.19
CA LEU A 21 -9.18 -12.36 3.56
C LEU A 21 -8.55 -12.06 2.20
N LEU A 22 -7.29 -12.43 1.99
CA LEU A 22 -6.55 -12.09 0.78
C LEU A 22 -6.97 -12.95 -0.42
N THR A 23 -6.97 -12.35 -1.62
CA THR A 23 -7.56 -13.00 -2.81
C THR A 23 -6.76 -14.19 -3.33
N ASN A 24 -5.44 -14.20 -3.11
CA ASN A 24 -4.53 -15.20 -3.66
C ASN A 24 -4.02 -16.24 -2.64
N ARG A 25 -4.38 -16.09 -1.36
CA ARG A 25 -3.97 -16.98 -0.27
C ARG A 25 -5.07 -17.00 0.81
N PRO A 26 -5.35 -18.14 1.46
CA PRO A 26 -6.35 -18.23 2.52
C PRO A 26 -5.81 -17.68 3.85
N VAL A 27 -5.33 -16.43 3.84
CA VAL A 27 -4.78 -15.74 5.02
C VAL A 27 -5.43 -14.36 5.14
N THR A 28 -5.53 -13.88 6.37
CA THR A 28 -6.25 -12.65 6.71
C THR A 28 -5.27 -11.57 7.15
N ALA A 29 -5.38 -10.38 6.55
CA ALA A 29 -4.67 -9.19 7.00
C ALA A 29 -5.53 -8.38 7.97
N TRP A 30 -4.96 -7.93 9.08
CA TRP A 30 -5.69 -7.25 10.15
C TRP A 30 -5.29 -5.78 10.24
N LEU A 31 -6.28 -4.88 10.26
CA LEU A 31 -6.07 -3.44 10.42
C LEU A 31 -7.21 -2.80 11.20
N TYR A 32 -7.02 -1.55 11.63
CA TYR A 32 -8.10 -0.79 12.26
C TYR A 32 -9.20 -0.47 11.24
N LEU A 33 -10.46 -0.46 11.71
CA LEU A 33 -11.62 -0.16 10.85
C LEU A 33 -11.50 1.20 10.17
N GLU A 34 -11.02 2.21 10.89
CA GLU A 34 -10.79 3.56 10.37
C GLU A 34 -9.84 3.55 9.17
N ASP A 35 -8.71 2.83 9.29
CA ASP A 35 -7.71 2.71 8.23
C ASP A 35 -8.25 1.90 7.05
N PHE A 36 -9.03 0.84 7.31
CA PHE A 36 -9.72 0.09 6.27
C PHE A 36 -10.66 0.97 5.45
N THR A 37 -11.50 1.79 6.10
CA THR A 37 -12.41 2.71 5.42
C THR A 37 -11.65 3.74 4.56
N ARG A 38 -10.52 4.25 5.05
CA ARG A 38 -9.65 5.16 4.27
C ARG A 38 -9.10 4.50 3.01
N VAL A 39 -8.59 3.26 3.12
CA VAL A 39 -8.07 2.52 1.97
C VAL A 39 -9.19 2.21 0.97
N LEU A 40 -10.37 1.78 1.44
CA LEU A 40 -11.51 1.47 0.57
C LEU A 40 -12.00 2.71 -0.20
N LYS A 41 -11.98 3.89 0.43
CA LYS A 41 -12.34 5.15 -0.24
C LYS A 41 -11.37 5.51 -1.37
N ALA A 42 -10.08 5.25 -1.18
CA ALA A 42 -9.05 5.55 -2.19
C ALA A 42 -8.96 4.47 -3.29
N TYR A 43 -9.24 3.22 -2.96
CA TYR A 43 -9.13 2.06 -3.85
C TYR A 43 -10.44 1.25 -3.85
N PRO A 44 -11.55 1.84 -4.32
CA PRO A 44 -12.84 1.17 -4.31
C PRO A 44 -12.77 -0.08 -5.19
N HIS A 45 -13.25 -1.21 -4.65
CA HIS A 45 -13.28 -2.51 -5.33
C HIS A 45 -11.92 -3.11 -5.71
N SER A 46 -10.80 -2.53 -5.30
CA SER A 46 -9.49 -3.10 -5.55
C SER A 46 -9.27 -4.37 -4.74
N PRO A 47 -8.92 -5.50 -5.36
CA PRO A 47 -8.63 -6.73 -4.64
C PRO A 47 -7.33 -6.59 -3.84
N TRP A 48 -7.35 -7.13 -2.63
CA TRP A 48 -6.17 -7.22 -1.77
C TRP A 48 -5.48 -8.55 -1.99
N SER A 49 -4.16 -8.55 -2.10
CA SER A 49 -3.34 -9.75 -2.33
C SER A 49 -2.05 -9.73 -1.53
N LEU A 50 -1.53 -10.91 -1.24
CA LEU A 50 -0.21 -11.10 -0.65
C LEU A 50 0.86 -11.11 -1.73
N THR A 51 1.98 -10.45 -1.49
CA THR A 51 3.21 -10.56 -2.28
C THR A 51 4.37 -10.81 -1.34
N THR A 52 5.48 -11.32 -1.87
CA THR A 52 6.70 -11.56 -1.09
C THR A 52 7.85 -10.81 -1.74
N ASN A 53 8.79 -10.28 -0.95
CA ASN A 53 10.03 -9.72 -1.49
C ASN A 53 11.09 -10.82 -1.72
N GLU A 54 12.26 -10.44 -2.23
CA GLU A 54 13.39 -11.35 -2.48
C GLU A 54 13.92 -12.06 -1.21
N GLN A 55 13.61 -11.53 -0.02
CA GLN A 55 14.01 -12.08 1.27
C GLN A 55 12.91 -12.92 1.92
N GLY A 56 11.85 -13.28 1.18
CA GLY A 56 10.77 -14.11 1.71
C GLY A 56 9.78 -13.36 2.62
N ARG A 57 9.89 -12.04 2.77
CA ARG A 57 9.01 -11.26 3.67
C ARG A 57 7.67 -10.96 2.98
N PRO A 58 6.52 -11.26 3.63
CA PRO A 58 5.20 -11.02 3.07
C PRO A 58 4.79 -9.54 3.19
N TYR A 59 4.09 -9.05 2.17
CA TYR A 59 3.48 -7.72 2.15
C TYR A 59 2.10 -7.78 1.51
N VAL A 60 1.17 -7.00 2.06
CA VAL A 60 -0.17 -6.85 1.48
C VAL A 60 -0.19 -5.69 0.50
N ARG A 61 -0.75 -5.93 -0.69
CA ARG A 61 -0.92 -4.92 -1.74
C ARG A 61 -2.36 -4.84 -2.24
N VAL A 62 -2.76 -3.64 -2.63
CA VAL A 62 -3.99 -3.37 -3.39
C VAL A 62 -3.63 -3.06 -4.83
N ARG A 63 -4.46 -3.51 -5.77
CA ARG A 63 -4.31 -3.11 -7.17
C ARG A 63 -4.64 -1.62 -7.33
N GLY A 64 -3.81 -0.89 -8.07
CA GLY A 64 -4.09 0.50 -8.41
C GLY A 64 -5.37 0.65 -9.25
N THR A 65 -6.00 1.82 -9.18
CA THR A 65 -7.19 2.15 -9.96
C THR A 65 -6.80 2.47 -11.41
N GLY A 66 -7.33 1.72 -12.38
CA GLY A 66 -7.08 1.94 -13.81
C GLY A 66 -6.20 0.88 -14.48
N LYS A 67 -6.26 0.84 -15.82
CA LYS A 67 -5.49 -0.09 -16.64
C LYS A 67 -4.00 0.32 -16.60
N GLY A 68 -3.14 -0.62 -16.20
CA GLY A 68 -1.69 -0.37 -16.09
C GLY A 68 -1.25 0.29 -14.78
N SER A 69 -2.18 0.67 -13.90
CA SER A 69 -1.83 1.27 -12.60
C SER A 69 -1.09 0.26 -11.72
N PRO A 70 0.03 0.66 -11.10
CA PRO A 70 0.82 -0.24 -10.27
C PRO A 70 0.03 -0.64 -9.02
N SER A 71 0.38 -1.80 -8.45
CA SER A 71 -0.12 -2.18 -7.12
C SER A 71 0.58 -1.34 -6.05
N VAL A 72 -0.13 -1.04 -4.97
CA VAL A 72 0.36 -0.21 -3.87
C VAL A 72 0.35 -1.02 -2.58
N TYR A 73 1.40 -0.89 -1.78
CA TYR A 73 1.50 -1.54 -0.47
C TYR A 73 0.54 -0.91 0.52
N VAL A 74 -0.30 -1.72 1.16
CA VAL A 74 -1.33 -1.22 2.09
C VAL A 74 -0.70 -0.56 3.31
N ALA A 75 0.38 -1.12 3.85
CA ALA A 75 1.10 -0.54 4.99
C ALA A 75 1.53 0.91 4.73
N ARG A 76 1.89 1.27 3.49
CA ARG A 76 2.22 2.65 3.10
C ARG A 76 1.00 3.57 3.04
N LEU A 77 -0.16 3.04 2.65
CA LEU A 77 -1.40 3.81 2.66
C LEU A 77 -1.85 4.17 4.08
N ILE A 78 -1.59 3.25 5.03
CA ILE A 78 -1.96 3.41 6.44
C ILE A 78 -0.99 4.34 7.17
N ALA A 79 0.31 4.05 7.10
CA ALA A 79 1.34 4.80 7.81
C ALA A 79 1.56 6.22 7.24
N GLY A 80 1.20 6.42 5.97
CA GLY A 80 1.48 7.63 5.21
C GLY A 80 2.68 7.45 4.27
N ALA A 81 2.76 8.31 3.27
CA ALA A 81 3.88 8.34 2.34
C ALA A 81 4.84 9.46 2.71
N TYR A 82 5.97 9.12 3.32
CA TYR A 82 7.07 10.07 3.55
C TYR A 82 8.21 9.78 2.58
N ASP A 83 8.73 10.85 1.98
CA ASP A 83 9.85 10.77 1.05
C ASP A 83 11.04 10.06 1.67
N ARG A 84 11.65 9.15 0.89
CA ARG A 84 12.83 8.37 1.29
C ARG A 84 12.66 7.60 2.60
N THR A 85 11.44 7.16 2.92
CA THR A 85 11.21 6.24 4.04
C THR A 85 10.72 4.88 3.55
N SER A 86 11.02 3.85 4.34
CA SER A 86 10.34 2.56 4.26
C SER A 86 9.44 2.36 5.48
N VAL A 87 8.44 1.49 5.34
CA VAL A 87 7.57 1.09 6.44
C VAL A 87 8.07 -0.26 6.96
N GLN A 88 8.30 -0.35 8.26
CA GLN A 88 8.62 -1.59 8.96
C GLN A 88 7.48 -1.99 9.90
N PHE A 89 7.35 -3.29 10.10
CA PHE A 89 6.41 -3.92 11.03
C PHE A 89 7.13 -4.17 12.35
N ARG A 90 6.61 -3.67 13.47
CA ARG A 90 7.26 -3.79 14.78
C ARG A 90 7.34 -5.24 15.26
N ASP A 91 6.31 -6.03 14.96
CA ASP A 91 6.24 -7.46 15.28
C ASP A 91 6.84 -8.38 14.20
N GLY A 92 7.26 -7.81 13.06
CA GLY A 92 7.73 -8.57 11.90
C GLY A 92 6.65 -9.27 11.07
N ASP A 93 5.36 -9.14 11.43
CA ASP A 93 4.23 -9.73 10.72
C ASP A 93 3.64 -8.78 9.67
N GLY A 94 3.86 -9.09 8.39
CA GLY A 94 3.32 -8.35 7.26
C GLY A 94 1.79 -8.42 7.08
N LEU A 95 1.10 -9.28 7.85
CA LEU A 95 -0.36 -9.37 7.90
C LEU A 95 -0.96 -8.49 9.01
N ASN A 96 -0.17 -8.04 9.98
CA ASN A 96 -0.61 -7.09 11.01
C ASN A 96 -0.40 -5.64 10.53
N LEU A 97 -1.41 -5.12 9.84
CA LEU A 97 -1.45 -3.79 9.23
C LEU A 97 -1.99 -2.70 10.18
N ARG A 98 -2.17 -2.99 11.47
CA ARG A 98 -2.63 -2.00 12.46
C ARG A 98 -1.62 -0.85 12.52
N ARG A 99 -2.07 0.41 12.44
CA ARG A 99 -1.17 1.59 12.41
C ARG A 99 -0.16 1.63 13.56
N THR A 100 -0.51 1.08 14.73
CA THR A 100 0.36 0.96 15.91
C THR A 100 1.52 -0.03 15.72
N ASN A 101 1.41 -0.96 14.76
CA ASN A 101 2.45 -1.91 14.38
C ASN A 101 3.39 -1.35 13.27
N LEU A 102 3.10 -0.17 12.72
CA LEU A 102 3.85 0.38 11.59
C LEU A 102 4.79 1.49 12.05
N ASN A 103 6.04 1.42 11.60
CA ASN A 103 7.04 2.46 11.82
C ASN A 103 7.62 2.94 10.49
N HIS A 104 7.85 4.24 10.39
CA HIS A 104 8.73 4.77 9.35
C HIS A 104 10.17 4.62 9.79
N VAL A 105 10.99 4.10 8.89
CA VAL A 105 12.44 4.13 9.02
C VAL A 105 13.04 4.86 7.83
N PRO A 106 14.21 5.50 8.00
CA PRO A 106 14.97 6.03 6.88
C PRO A 106 15.16 4.93 5.83
N GLY A 107 14.72 5.20 4.61
CA GLY A 107 14.97 4.34 3.47
C GLY A 107 16.39 4.59 2.98
N GLY A 108 17.14 3.51 2.75
CA GLY A 108 18.45 3.57 2.12
C GLY A 108 18.33 3.83 0.62
N GLY A 109 17.73 4.94 0.21
CA GLY A 109 17.41 5.31 -1.17
C GLY A 109 18.63 5.37 -2.09
N GLY A 110 19.16 4.20 -2.43
CA GLY A 110 20.22 3.94 -3.39
C GLY A 110 19.63 3.32 -4.65
N CYS A 111 18.58 3.91 -5.20
CA CYS A 111 18.44 3.82 -6.65
C CYS A 111 19.37 4.92 -7.16
N PRO A 112 20.56 4.59 -7.75
CA PRO A 112 21.33 5.59 -8.46
C PRO A 112 20.36 6.26 -9.42
N LYS A 113 20.32 7.60 -9.45
CA LYS A 113 19.59 8.31 -10.50
C LYS A 113 19.99 7.63 -11.81
N ARG A 114 19.04 7.03 -12.53
CA ARG A 114 19.22 6.74 -13.96
C ARG A 114 19.36 8.11 -14.63
N ILE A 115 20.56 8.67 -14.59
CA ILE A 115 20.99 9.72 -15.49
C ILE A 115 21.17 8.98 -16.82
N GLY A 116 20.12 8.98 -17.63
CA GLY A 116 20.13 8.26 -18.90
C GLY A 116 18.76 8.07 -19.49
N GLY A 117 18.32 9.07 -20.25
CA GLY A 117 17.45 8.85 -21.40
C GLY A 117 15.95 8.71 -21.11
N ARG A 118 15.30 9.79 -20.69
CA ARG A 118 13.95 10.07 -21.18
C ARG A 118 13.78 11.57 -21.28
N ALA A 119 13.81 12.03 -22.53
CA ALA A 119 13.63 13.41 -22.94
C ALA A 119 12.53 14.08 -22.11
N ALA A 120 12.85 15.26 -21.59
CA ALA A 120 11.86 16.22 -21.16
C ALA A 120 10.83 16.37 -22.30
N LEU A 121 9.61 15.91 -22.07
CA LEU A 121 8.46 16.30 -22.86
C LEU A 121 8.34 17.81 -22.69
N ARG A 122 8.94 18.54 -23.63
CA ARG A 122 8.70 19.97 -23.84
C ARG A 122 7.19 20.13 -24.03
N ILE A 123 6.54 20.78 -23.07
CA ILE A 123 5.22 21.36 -23.32
C ILE A 123 5.49 22.60 -24.16
N SER A 124 5.26 22.47 -25.46
CA SER A 124 5.22 23.58 -26.41
C SER A 124 4.20 24.60 -25.90
N THR A 125 4.67 25.77 -25.50
CA THR A 125 3.82 26.94 -25.26
C THR A 125 4.24 27.98 -26.28
N GLU A 126 3.70 27.88 -27.49
CA GLU A 126 3.69 29.01 -28.42
C GLU A 126 2.57 28.79 -29.44
N ALA A 127 1.40 29.29 -29.08
CA ALA A 127 0.32 29.58 -30.01
C ALA A 127 -0.40 30.83 -29.48
N ALA A 128 0.13 32.01 -29.82
CA ALA A 128 -0.65 33.23 -30.04
C ALA A 128 0.27 34.38 -30.50
N ARG A 129 -0.14 35.05 -31.59
CA ARG A 129 0.38 36.27 -32.24
C ARG A 129 1.35 36.00 -33.40
N VAL A 130 0.84 36.06 -34.63
CA VAL A 130 0.67 37.32 -35.40
C VAL A 130 -0.62 37.22 -36.20
#